data_AF-Q307G0-F1
#
_entry.id   AF-Q307G0-F1
#
_cell.length_a   1.000
_cell.length_b   1.000
_cell.length_c   1.000
_cell.angle_alpha   90.00
_cell.angle_beta   90.00
_cell.angle_gamma   90.00
#
_symmetry.space_group_name_H-M   'P 1'
#
loop_
_entity.id
_entity.type
_entity.pdbx_description
1 polymer ?
#
loop_
_entity_poly.entity_id
_entity_poly.type
_entity_poly.pdbx_seq_one_letter_code
_entity_poly.pdbx_strand_id
1 'polypeptide(L)'
;YKPGVLLLCFILPTLVPWYLWGETFQNSLFFATFLRYAVVLNATWLVNSAAHMYGYRPYDKTINPRENILVSLGAVGEGFHNYHHTFPYDYSASE
;
A
#
# COMPACT_ATOMS: atom_id res chain seq x y z
N TYR A 1 -9.00 11.77 -14.08
CA TYR A 1 -8.45 10.44 -13.70
C TYR A 1 -7.59 9.81 -14.80
N LYS A 2 -8.15 9.39 -15.95
CA LYS A 2 -7.40 8.62 -16.98
C LYS A 2 -6.06 9.26 -17.42
N PRO A 3 -6.00 10.55 -17.80
CA PRO A 3 -4.72 11.16 -18.21
C PRO A 3 -3.72 11.25 -17.05
N GLY A 4 -4.21 11.52 -15.83
CA GLY A 4 -3.39 11.65 -14.63
C GLY A 4 -2.73 10.34 -14.22
N VAL A 5 -3.44 9.21 -14.30
CA VAL A 5 -2.86 7.89 -13.98
C VAL A 5 -1.77 7.54 -14.98
N LEU A 6 -2.00 7.73 -16.29
CA LEU A 6 -0.98 7.48 -17.30
C LEU A 6 0.27 8.32 -17.06
N LEU A 7 0.08 9.62 -16.80
CA LEU A 7 1.20 10.54 -16.55
C LEU A 7 1.97 10.22 -15.27
N LEU A 8 1.28 10.18 -14.12
CA LEU A 8 1.91 10.12 -12.80
C LEU A 8 2.33 8.71 -12.41
N CYS A 9 1.60 7.68 -12.85
CA CYS A 9 1.88 6.30 -12.45
C CYS A 9 2.84 5.60 -13.42
N PHE A 10 2.78 5.91 -14.72
CA PHE A 10 3.53 5.16 -15.74
C PHE A 10 4.56 5.99 -16.49
N ILE A 11 4.19 7.15 -17.04
CA ILE A 11 5.09 7.94 -17.89
C ILE A 11 6.19 8.58 -17.06
N LEU A 12 5.84 9.39 -16.07
CA LEU A 12 6.81 10.14 -15.25
C LEU A 12 7.78 9.20 -14.51
N PRO A 13 7.34 8.13 -13.84
CA PRO A 13 8.25 7.21 -13.15
C PRO A 13 9.17 6.41 -14.08
N THR A 14 8.80 6.27 -15.37
CA THR A 14 9.67 5.64 -16.38
C THR A 14 10.69 6.63 -16.94
N LEU A 15 10.28 7.87 -17.23
CA LEU A 15 11.14 8.85 -17.88
C LEU A 15 12.14 9.48 -16.92
N VAL A 16 11.78 9.70 -15.65
CA VAL A 16 12.65 10.36 -14.66
C VAL A 16 13.97 9.59 -14.47
N PRO A 17 13.97 8.28 -14.19
CA PRO A 17 15.22 7.54 -14.02
C PRO A 17 16.05 7.48 -15.29
N TRP A 18 15.38 7.34 -16.44
CA TRP A 18 16.03 7.27 -17.75
C TRP A 18 16.77 8.57 -18.09
N TYR A 19 16.15 9.72 -17.85
CA TYR A 19 16.74 11.02 -18.22
C TYR A 19 17.61 11.67 -17.14
N LEU A 20 17.30 11.50 -15.84
CA LEU A 20 17.97 12.28 -14.78
C LEU A 20 19.23 11.63 -14.22
N TRP A 21 19.32 10.30 -14.20
CA TRP A 21 20.51 9.60 -13.69
C TRP A 21 20.99 8.46 -14.59
N GLY A 22 20.55 8.46 -15.86
CA GLY A 22 21.09 7.60 -16.91
C GLY A 22 20.75 6.12 -16.78
N GLU A 23 19.64 5.78 -16.11
CA GLU A 23 19.17 4.40 -16.05
C GLU A 23 18.72 3.91 -17.45
N THR A 24 18.78 2.62 -17.72
CA THR A 24 18.25 2.09 -18.97
C THR A 24 16.72 2.23 -19.03
N PHE A 25 16.16 2.43 -20.22
CA PHE A 25 14.70 2.50 -20.38
C PHE A 25 13.99 1.24 -19.87
N GLN A 26 14.56 0.05 -20.13
CA GLN A 26 14.00 -1.22 -19.68
C GLN A 26 13.96 -1.32 -18.16
N ASN A 27 15.05 -1.00 -17.46
CA ASN A 27 15.06 -1.03 -16.00
C ASN A 27 14.09 -0.01 -15.41
N SER A 28 14.03 1.19 -15.98
CA SER A 28 13.09 2.23 -15.57
C SER A 28 11.63 1.75 -15.71
N LEU A 29 11.29 1.09 -16.81
CA LEU A 29 9.95 0.57 -17.06
C LEU A 29 9.58 -0.60 -16.14
N PHE A 30 10.48 -1.60 -16.00
CA PHE A 30 10.15 -2.80 -15.24
C PHE A 30 10.25 -2.61 -13.73
N PHE A 31 11.29 -1.93 -13.23
CA PHE A 31 11.52 -1.79 -11.79
C PHE A 31 10.85 -0.54 -11.22
N ALA A 32 11.18 0.65 -11.75
CA ALA A 32 10.68 1.91 -11.21
C ALA A 32 9.18 2.12 -11.45
N THR A 33 8.63 1.50 -12.51
CA THR A 33 7.21 1.61 -12.86
C THR A 33 6.41 0.36 -12.49
N PHE A 34 6.63 -0.78 -13.16
CA PHE A 34 5.75 -1.96 -13.01
C PHE A 34 5.91 -2.67 -11.67
N LEU A 35 7.13 -3.02 -11.26
CA LEU A 35 7.36 -3.68 -9.98
C LEU A 35 6.90 -2.79 -8.83
N ARG A 36 7.29 -1.50 -8.82
CA ARG A 36 6.82 -0.52 -7.83
C ARG A 36 5.30 -0.50 -7.75
N TYR A 37 4.60 -0.42 -8.89
CA TYR A 37 3.14 -0.41 -8.91
C TYR A 37 2.53 -1.72 -8.38
N ALA A 38 3.07 -2.87 -8.78
CA ALA A 38 2.62 -4.17 -8.31
C ALA A 38 2.81 -4.34 -6.79
N VAL A 39 3.94 -3.89 -6.25
CA VAL A 39 4.24 -3.94 -4.81
C VAL A 39 3.25 -3.06 -4.03
N VAL A 40 3.01 -1.83 -4.48
CA VAL A 40 2.04 -0.92 -3.83
C VAL A 40 0.63 -1.52 -3.83
N LEU A 41 0.19 -2.09 -4.95
CA LEU A 41 -1.11 -2.76 -5.03
C LEU A 41 -1.22 -3.93 -4.04
N ASN A 42 -0.22 -4.83 -4.02
CA ASN A 42 -0.26 -5.98 -3.13
C ASN A 42 -0.20 -5.57 -1.65
N ALA A 43 0.63 -4.58 -1.30
CA ALA A 43 0.65 -4.02 0.05
C ALA A 43 -0.73 -3.47 0.47
N THR A 44 -1.40 -2.75 -0.43
CA THR A 44 -2.75 -2.23 -0.19
C THR A 44 -3.78 -3.35 -0.08
N TRP A 45 -3.68 -4.39 -0.91
CA TRP A 45 -4.60 -5.53 -0.88
C TRP A 45 -4.40 -6.42 0.35
N LEU A 46 -3.21 -6.44 0.95
CA LEU A 46 -2.97 -7.13 2.22
C LEU A 46 -3.83 -6.56 3.37
N VAL A 47 -4.13 -5.25 3.36
CA VAL A 47 -5.07 -4.63 4.31
C VAL A 47 -6.46 -5.28 4.20
N ASN A 48 -6.93 -5.51 2.97
CA ASN A 48 -8.25 -6.10 2.72
C ASN A 48 -8.30 -7.63 2.84
N SER A 49 -7.14 -8.29 2.97
CA SER A 49 -7.04 -9.76 3.02
C SER A 49 -6.40 -10.22 4.33
N ALA A 50 -5.08 -10.12 4.43
CA ALA A 50 -4.33 -10.57 5.60
C ALA A 50 -4.79 -9.88 6.89
N ALA A 51 -5.09 -8.58 6.88
CA ALA A 51 -5.57 -7.87 8.08
C ALA A 51 -7.02 -8.19 8.46
N HIS A 52 -7.75 -8.99 7.67
CA HIS A 52 -9.04 -9.57 8.07
C HIS A 52 -8.95 -11.05 8.50
N MET A 53 -7.81 -11.70 8.28
CA MET A 53 -7.65 -13.15 8.51
C MET A 53 -6.63 -13.48 9.60
N TYR A 54 -5.53 -12.73 9.69
CA TYR A 54 -4.37 -13.05 10.51
C TYR A 54 -4.01 -11.87 11.42
N GLY A 55 -3.82 -12.14 12.72
CA GLY A 55 -3.52 -11.13 13.74
C GLY A 55 -4.44 -11.20 14.96
N TYR A 56 -4.40 -10.16 15.79
CA TYR A 56 -5.13 -10.05 17.05
C TYR A 56 -6.34 -9.11 16.95
N ARG A 57 -7.29 -9.22 17.90
CA ARG A 57 -8.48 -8.37 18.00
C ARG A 57 -8.65 -7.83 19.42
N PRO A 58 -7.85 -6.82 19.82
CA PRO A 58 -7.87 -6.31 21.18
C PRO A 58 -9.06 -5.37 21.46
N TYR A 59 -9.60 -4.68 20.44
CA TYR A 59 -10.65 -3.65 20.60
C TYR A 59 -12.06 -4.22 20.41
N ASP A 60 -12.32 -4.90 19.29
CA ASP A 60 -13.60 -5.58 19.05
C ASP A 60 -13.38 -7.01 18.52
N LYS A 61 -13.77 -7.99 19.34
CA LYS A 61 -13.64 -9.43 19.05
C LYS A 61 -14.78 -9.99 18.20
N THR A 62 -15.84 -9.22 17.98
CA THR A 62 -17.04 -9.62 17.23
C THR A 62 -16.90 -9.39 15.72
N ILE A 63 -15.99 -8.50 15.31
CA ILE A 63 -15.67 -8.20 13.90
C ILE A 63 -14.45 -8.99 13.41
N ASN A 64 -14.30 -9.10 12.08
CA ASN A 64 -13.18 -9.80 11.44
C ASN A 64 -11.83 -9.05 11.36
N PRO A 65 -11.76 -7.71 11.21
CA PRO A 65 -10.51 -6.94 11.16
C PRO A 65 -9.57 -7.22 12.34
N ARG A 66 -8.26 -7.25 12.06
CA ARG A 66 -7.20 -7.67 12.98
C ARG A 66 -6.01 -6.72 12.93
N GLU A 67 -5.33 -6.63 14.06
CA GLU A 67 -4.02 -6.00 14.22
C GLU A 67 -2.93 -6.87 13.57
N ASN A 68 -2.23 -6.35 12.55
CA ASN A 68 -1.18 -7.07 11.84
C ASN A 68 0.03 -6.17 11.53
N ILE A 69 1.11 -6.35 12.30
CA ILE A 69 2.34 -5.53 12.22
C ILE A 69 3.02 -5.62 10.85
N LEU A 70 2.99 -6.80 10.19
CA LEU A 70 3.59 -6.96 8.87
C LEU A 70 2.82 -6.18 7.80
N VAL A 71 1.49 -6.20 7.87
CA VAL A 71 0.65 -5.36 7.00
C VAL A 71 0.90 -3.89 7.31
N SER A 72 1.03 -3.51 8.57
CA SER A 72 1.31 -2.13 8.98
C SER A 72 2.63 -1.62 8.41
N LEU A 73 3.68 -2.45 8.40
CA LEU A 73 4.96 -2.09 7.80
C LEU A 73 4.84 -1.91 6.28
N GLY A 74 4.14 -2.82 5.59
CA GLY A 74 4.00 -2.80 4.13
C GLY A 74 3.05 -1.72 3.61
N ALA A 75 1.99 -1.41 4.36
CA ALA A 75 0.94 -0.45 4.01
C ALA A 75 1.07 0.87 4.76
N VAL A 76 2.21 1.14 5.41
CA VAL A 76 2.54 2.42 6.05
C VAL A 76 1.54 2.83 7.14
N GLY A 77 1.25 1.92 8.08
CA GLY A 77 0.39 2.18 9.24
C GLY A 77 -1.00 1.55 9.16
N GLU A 78 -1.46 1.19 7.96
CA GLU A 78 -2.82 0.69 7.73
C GLU A 78 -3.09 -0.76 8.25
N GLY A 79 -2.13 -1.35 8.96
CA GLY A 79 -2.24 -2.70 9.51
C GLY A 79 -2.91 -2.78 10.88
N PHE A 80 -3.18 -1.64 11.54
CA PHE A 80 -3.89 -1.59 12.81
C PHE A 80 -5.43 -1.70 12.62
N HIS A 81 -5.84 -2.77 11.94
CA HIS A 81 -7.14 -2.81 11.28
C HIS A 81 -8.30 -3.10 12.26
N ASN A 82 -8.03 -3.73 13.42
CA ASN A 82 -9.08 -3.91 14.43
C ASN A 82 -9.42 -2.57 15.09
N TYR A 83 -8.41 -1.75 15.40
CA TYR A 83 -8.60 -0.38 15.90
C TYR A 83 -9.36 0.45 14.87
N HIS A 84 -8.86 0.50 13.63
CA HIS A 84 -9.45 1.31 12.56
C HIS A 84 -10.95 1.04 12.35
N HIS A 85 -11.37 -0.23 12.36
CA HIS A 85 -12.79 -0.56 12.22
C HIS A 85 -13.61 -0.30 13.47
N THR A 86 -13.00 -0.35 14.66
CA THR A 86 -13.67 -0.04 15.93
C THR A 86 -13.86 1.47 16.10
N PHE A 87 -12.88 2.26 15.67
CA PHE A 87 -12.83 3.72 15.80
C PHE A 87 -12.54 4.40 14.45
N PRO A 88 -13.47 4.32 13.47
CA PRO A 88 -13.21 4.78 12.09
C PRO A 88 -13.10 6.30 11.93
N TYR A 89 -13.37 7.05 13.00
CA TYR A 89 -13.26 8.51 13.06
C TYR A 89 -11.91 8.98 13.60
N ASP A 90 -11.07 8.08 14.10
CA ASP A 90 -9.73 8.43 14.55
C ASP A 90 -8.80 8.66 13.33
N TYR A 91 -8.10 9.78 13.33
CA TYR A 91 -7.23 10.18 12.23
C TYR A 91 -5.94 9.34 12.14
N SER A 92 -5.47 8.79 13.26
CA SER A 92 -4.26 7.97 13.32
C SER A 92 -4.48 6.57 12.75
N ALA A 93 -5.73 6.09 12.75
CA ALA A 93 -6.10 4.69 12.51
C ALA A 93 -5.40 3.67 13.43
N SER A 94 -4.80 4.12 14.54
CA SER A 94 -4.14 3.28 15.55
C SER A 94 -4.27 3.90 16.95
N GLU A 95 -4.05 3.10 18.00
CA GLU A 95 -3.85 3.61 19.36
C GLU A 95 -2.56 4.44 19.50
#